data_AF-A0A2D9CKZ3-F1
#
_entry.id   AF-A0A2D9CKZ3-F1
#
_cell.length_a   1.000
_cell.length_b   1.000
_cell.length_c   1.000
_cell.angle_alpha   90.00
_cell.angle_beta   90.00
_cell.angle_gamma   90.00
#
_symmetry.space_group_name_H-M   'P 1'
#
loop_
_entity.id
_entity.type
_entity.pdbx_description
1 polymer ?
#
loop_
_entity_poly.entity_id
_entity_poly.type
_entity_poly.pdbx_seq_one_letter_code
_entity_poly.pdbx_strand_id
1 'polypeptide(L)'
;MSITHYPEVVTFGGGVGDYPYPLQVSRGLVEGHKRVFKFGYNAEIQNVEETIWENGGIYAYPSSAVAMTVTSASGATDNGVLVTVQGLDSSYNEISEEVTLAGSGTATTTATFLRVYRAFISGSTEPDGVISIANGGTTYASINGDHQTLMALWTVPAGYTAYLFQYDVTAFTEQNNKVATIRILTRELNGVFRTQHIFDTFQDSFHQAVEAPIPIPEKTDIEFRAVASSSNADLTISAAFDIIYIANTAP
;
A
#
# COMPACT_ATOMS: atom_id res chain seq x y z
N MET A 1 -0.86 -5.85 11.11
CA MET A 1 -1.60 -4.70 11.69
C MET A 1 -1.55 -3.56 10.68
N SER A 2 -2.68 -3.11 10.16
CA SER A 2 -2.75 -2.08 9.12
C SER A 2 -2.91 -0.70 9.76
N ILE A 3 -2.03 0.26 9.45
CA ILE A 3 -2.25 1.65 9.90
C ILE A 3 -3.30 2.28 8.97
N THR A 4 -4.51 2.51 9.46
CA THR A 4 -5.62 3.15 8.73
C THR A 4 -5.74 4.65 9.02
N HIS A 5 -5.08 5.12 10.07
CA HIS A 5 -4.96 6.54 10.44
C HIS A 5 -3.62 6.80 11.15
N TYR A 6 -3.10 8.03 11.06
CA TYR A 6 -1.92 8.41 11.85
C TYR A 6 -2.24 8.39 13.34
N PRO A 7 -1.28 7.99 14.21
CA PRO A 7 -1.53 7.93 15.65
C PRO A 7 -1.80 9.33 16.22
N GLU A 8 -2.92 9.49 16.91
CA GLU A 8 -3.13 10.59 17.84
C GLU A 8 -2.13 10.47 19.00
N VAL A 9 -1.74 11.59 19.63
CA VAL A 9 -0.75 11.59 20.72
C VAL A 9 -1.22 10.70 21.88
N VAL A 10 -0.57 9.55 22.10
CA VAL A 10 -0.90 8.65 23.23
C VAL A 10 0.10 8.84 24.37
N THR A 11 -0.36 9.47 25.46
CA THR A 11 0.45 9.67 26.67
C THR A 11 0.15 8.59 27.72
N PHE A 12 1.12 7.72 27.95
CA PHE A 12 1.29 6.97 29.20
C PHE A 12 2.54 7.55 29.89
N GLY A 13 2.62 7.48 31.22
CA GLY A 13 3.76 8.03 31.97
C GLY A 13 5.11 7.54 31.44
N GLY A 14 6.06 8.45 31.23
CA GLY A 14 7.39 8.18 30.64
C GLY A 14 7.66 9.07 29.41
N GLY A 15 8.82 9.72 29.39
CA GLY A 15 9.20 10.69 28.37
C GLY A 15 9.80 10.06 27.11
N VAL A 16 10.26 10.91 26.19
CA VAL A 16 11.13 10.50 25.07
C VAL A 16 12.47 10.05 25.68
N GLY A 17 12.82 8.77 25.50
CA GLY A 17 14.06 8.16 26.04
C GLY A 17 13.83 6.93 26.93
N ASP A 18 12.63 6.76 27.50
CA ASP A 18 12.32 5.62 28.38
C ASP A 18 11.89 4.35 27.62
N TYR A 19 11.50 4.51 26.34
CA TYR A 19 11.01 3.43 25.47
C TYR A 19 11.72 3.44 24.11
N PRO A 20 11.72 2.30 23.37
CA PRO A 20 12.35 2.20 22.06
C PRO A 20 11.88 3.31 21.10
N TYR A 21 12.82 3.85 20.32
CA TYR A 21 12.55 4.96 19.40
C TYR A 21 11.37 4.70 18.43
N PRO A 22 11.24 3.53 17.77
CA PRO A 22 10.10 3.26 16.87
C PRO A 22 8.73 3.32 17.57
N LEU A 23 8.69 2.99 18.87
CA LEU A 23 7.47 3.11 19.66
C LEU A 23 7.13 4.58 19.92
N GLN A 24 8.12 5.44 20.17
CA GLN A 24 7.89 6.87 20.36
C GLN A 24 7.39 7.55 19.08
N VAL A 25 7.94 7.17 17.92
CA VAL A 25 7.41 7.59 16.60
C VAL A 25 5.96 7.12 16.45
N SER A 26 5.67 5.86 16.78
CA SER A 26 4.31 5.30 16.73
C SER A 26 3.32 5.96 17.69
N ARG A 27 3.80 6.64 18.74
CA ARG A 27 2.98 7.42 19.68
C ARG A 27 2.78 8.87 19.23
N GLY A 28 3.42 9.31 18.15
CA GLY A 28 3.39 10.69 17.69
C GLY A 28 4.19 11.65 18.57
N LEU A 29 5.15 11.16 19.38
CA LEU A 29 5.93 11.98 20.31
C LEU A 29 7.24 12.52 19.72
N VAL A 30 7.62 12.06 18.54
CA VAL A 30 8.80 12.53 17.83
C VAL A 30 8.34 13.40 16.67
N GLU A 31 8.51 14.71 16.81
CA GLU A 31 8.06 15.69 15.82
C GLU A 31 8.69 15.42 14.45
N GLY A 32 7.90 15.56 13.38
CA GLY A 32 8.34 15.33 12.01
C GLY A 32 8.54 13.85 11.63
N HIS A 33 8.36 12.91 12.56
CA HIS A 33 8.53 11.48 12.29
C HIS A 33 7.19 10.76 12.22
N LYS A 34 7.02 9.95 11.19
CA LYS A 34 5.83 9.12 10.98
C LYS A 34 6.24 7.70 10.67
N ARG A 35 5.31 6.76 10.84
CA ARG A 35 5.51 5.36 10.45
C ARG A 35 4.42 4.88 9.52
N VAL A 36 4.75 3.94 8.65
CA VAL A 36 3.80 3.26 7.79
C VAL A 36 4.15 1.78 7.71
N PHE A 37 3.17 0.94 8.05
CA PHE A 37 3.22 -0.49 7.77
C PHE A 37 2.32 -0.77 6.58
N LYS A 38 2.90 -1.30 5.50
CA LYS A 38 2.19 -1.65 4.27
C LYS A 38 2.28 -3.14 4.02
N PHE A 39 1.22 -3.68 3.44
CA PHE A 39 1.16 -5.08 3.04
C PHE A 39 0.22 -5.23 1.86
N GLY A 40 0.44 -6.30 1.11
CA GLY A 40 -0.39 -6.71 0.00
C GLY A 40 -0.39 -8.20 -0.18
N TYR A 41 -1.32 -8.64 -1.00
CA TYR A 41 -1.59 -10.04 -1.28
C TYR A 41 -2.07 -10.13 -2.72
N ASN A 42 -1.48 -11.04 -3.49
CA ASN A 42 -2.00 -11.46 -4.78
C ASN A 42 -2.30 -12.96 -4.69
N ALA A 43 -3.55 -13.33 -4.95
CA ALA A 43 -4.03 -14.70 -4.80
C ALA A 43 -3.49 -15.64 -5.89
N GLU A 44 -3.12 -15.10 -7.04
CA GLU A 44 -2.70 -15.87 -8.21
C GLU A 44 -1.67 -15.10 -9.04
N ILE A 45 -0.43 -15.58 -9.04
CA ILE A 45 0.64 -15.10 -9.92
C ILE A 45 1.14 -16.27 -10.79
N GLN A 46 1.27 -16.00 -12.08
CA GLN A 46 1.73 -16.94 -13.10
C GLN A 46 3.06 -16.49 -13.71
N ASN A 47 3.36 -16.85 -14.95
CA ASN A 47 4.62 -16.51 -15.64
C ASN A 47 4.67 -15.07 -16.20
N VAL A 48 3.77 -14.20 -15.77
CA VAL A 48 3.78 -12.77 -16.08
C VAL A 48 4.05 -12.03 -14.79
N GLU A 49 4.91 -11.02 -14.84
CA GLU A 49 5.18 -10.23 -13.63
C GLU A 49 3.96 -9.39 -13.25
N GLU A 50 3.67 -9.38 -11.95
CA GLU A 50 2.57 -8.63 -11.37
C GLU A 50 3.04 -7.90 -10.12
N THR A 51 2.37 -6.79 -9.81
CA THR A 51 2.49 -6.16 -8.49
C THR A 51 1.87 -7.07 -7.43
N ILE A 52 2.38 -7.03 -6.20
CA ILE A 52 1.78 -7.77 -5.09
C ILE A 52 0.63 -6.94 -4.50
N TRP A 53 -0.54 -7.07 -5.14
CA TRP A 53 -1.81 -6.45 -4.78
C TRP A 53 -2.99 -7.29 -5.27
N GLU A 54 -4.17 -7.07 -4.70
CA GLU A 54 -5.31 -7.97 -4.91
C GLU A 54 -5.97 -7.88 -6.30
N ASN A 55 -5.77 -6.78 -7.02
CA ASN A 55 -6.35 -6.59 -8.36
C ASN A 55 -5.58 -7.37 -9.45
N GLY A 56 -4.34 -7.80 -9.17
CA GLY A 56 -3.46 -8.43 -10.15
C GLY A 56 -2.94 -7.46 -11.23
N GLY A 57 -2.06 -7.97 -12.07
CA GLY A 57 -1.34 -7.19 -13.08
C GLY A 57 -0.32 -6.22 -12.50
N ILE A 58 0.34 -5.45 -13.37
CA ILE A 58 1.24 -4.36 -12.96
C ILE A 58 0.41 -3.13 -12.59
N TYR A 59 0.65 -2.59 -11.40
CA TYR A 59 0.06 -1.35 -10.96
C TYR A 59 0.42 -0.19 -11.89
N ALA A 60 -0.60 0.43 -12.48
CA ALA A 60 -0.44 1.59 -13.34
C ALA A 60 -0.49 2.87 -12.50
N TYR A 61 0.61 3.63 -12.46
CA TYR A 61 0.65 4.90 -11.76
C TYR A 61 -0.03 6.00 -12.60
N PRO A 62 -0.95 6.81 -12.03
CA PRO A 62 -1.51 7.96 -12.72
C PRO A 62 -0.42 8.90 -13.26
N SER A 63 -0.56 9.35 -14.52
CA SER A 63 0.33 10.34 -15.14
C SER A 63 0.06 11.77 -14.68
N SER A 64 -1.14 12.02 -14.14
CA SER A 64 -1.57 13.26 -13.52
C SER A 64 -2.56 12.96 -12.41
N ALA A 65 -2.80 13.91 -11.50
CA ALA A 65 -3.79 13.73 -10.45
C ALA A 65 -5.20 13.75 -11.04
N VAL A 66 -6.01 12.73 -10.71
CA VAL A 66 -7.38 12.58 -11.20
C VAL A 66 -8.36 12.32 -10.06
N ALA A 67 -9.61 12.75 -10.24
CA ALA A 67 -10.68 12.35 -9.33
C ALA A 67 -10.97 10.85 -9.53
N MET A 68 -11.16 10.14 -8.43
CA MET A 68 -11.41 8.70 -8.45
C MET A 68 -12.91 8.44 -8.34
N THR A 69 -13.40 7.50 -9.14
CA THR A 69 -14.75 6.96 -8.98
C THR A 69 -14.67 5.69 -8.15
N VAL A 70 -15.31 5.72 -6.99
CA VAL A 70 -15.52 4.57 -6.12
C VAL A 70 -16.82 3.88 -6.57
N THR A 71 -16.74 2.61 -6.92
CA THR A 71 -17.85 1.84 -7.50
C THR A 71 -17.99 0.49 -6.81
N SER A 72 -19.18 0.19 -6.31
CA SER A 72 -19.56 -1.13 -5.84
C SER A 72 -19.99 -2.04 -7.00
N ALA A 73 -19.51 -3.28 -6.99
CA ALA A 73 -19.98 -4.35 -7.87
C ALA A 73 -21.44 -4.77 -7.58
N SER A 74 -21.94 -4.52 -6.38
CA SER A 74 -23.32 -4.77 -5.96
C SER A 74 -24.24 -3.56 -6.20
N GLY A 75 -23.71 -2.46 -6.73
CA GLY A 75 -24.46 -1.28 -7.14
C GLY A 75 -25.28 -0.69 -5.98
N ALA A 76 -26.56 -0.44 -6.23
CA ALA A 76 -27.47 0.23 -5.30
C ALA A 76 -27.60 -0.45 -3.92
N THR A 77 -27.28 -1.74 -3.80
CA THR A 77 -27.33 -2.47 -2.54
C THR A 77 -26.36 -1.90 -1.50
N ASP A 78 -25.22 -1.37 -1.95
CA ASP A 78 -24.18 -0.79 -1.08
C ASP A 78 -24.38 0.72 -0.84
N ASN A 79 -25.59 1.24 -1.08
CA ASN A 79 -25.91 2.64 -0.81
C ASN A 79 -25.67 2.98 0.67
N GLY A 80 -24.93 4.06 0.93
CA GLY A 80 -24.58 4.51 2.27
C GLY A 80 -23.29 3.92 2.83
N VAL A 81 -22.63 2.99 2.13
CA VAL A 81 -21.28 2.51 2.53
C VAL A 81 -20.30 3.69 2.44
N LEU A 82 -19.54 3.88 3.52
CA LEU A 82 -18.50 4.91 3.62
C LEU A 82 -17.14 4.30 3.29
N VAL A 83 -16.46 4.90 2.33
CA VAL A 83 -15.15 4.45 1.84
C VAL A 83 -14.16 5.60 1.97
N THR A 84 -13.07 5.37 2.70
CA THR A 84 -11.95 6.30 2.77
C THR A 84 -10.89 5.91 1.73
N VAL A 85 -10.46 6.87 0.92
CA VAL A 85 -9.37 6.74 -0.05
C VAL A 85 -8.20 7.60 0.42
N GLN A 86 -7.01 7.01 0.51
CA GLN A 86 -5.77 7.71 0.89
C GLN A 86 -4.69 7.56 -0.18
N GLY A 87 -3.90 8.61 -0.31
CA GLY A 87 -2.91 8.69 -1.35
C GLY A 87 -2.17 10.02 -1.34
N LEU A 88 -1.69 10.42 -2.51
CA LEU A 88 -0.99 11.69 -2.70
C LEU A 88 -1.67 12.57 -3.75
N ASP A 89 -1.66 13.88 -3.54
CA ASP A 89 -2.14 14.88 -4.50
C ASP A 89 -1.14 15.12 -5.66
N SER A 90 -1.45 16.07 -6.54
CA SER A 90 -0.58 16.47 -7.66
C SER A 90 0.81 16.99 -7.24
N SER A 91 0.95 17.43 -6.00
CA SER A 91 2.19 17.93 -5.40
C SER A 91 2.89 16.89 -4.54
N TYR A 92 2.40 15.64 -4.53
CA TYR A 92 2.86 14.54 -3.69
C TYR A 92 2.60 14.73 -2.18
N ASN A 93 1.69 15.63 -1.78
CA ASN A 93 1.29 15.75 -0.38
C ASN A 93 0.29 14.65 -0.03
N GLU A 94 0.37 14.15 1.21
CA GLU A 94 -0.60 13.17 1.73
C GLU A 94 -2.01 13.76 1.75
N ILE A 95 -2.96 13.03 1.17
CA ILE A 95 -4.39 13.37 1.19
C ILE A 95 -5.23 12.14 1.54
N SER A 96 -6.37 12.39 2.17
CA SER A 96 -7.37 11.39 2.53
C SER A 96 -8.76 11.98 2.31
N GLU A 97 -9.64 11.26 1.64
CA GLU A 97 -11.03 11.66 1.42
C GLU A 97 -11.96 10.49 1.72
N GLU A 98 -13.00 10.75 2.51
CA GLU A 98 -14.11 9.82 2.70
C GLU A 98 -15.23 10.17 1.72
N VAL A 99 -15.74 9.15 1.03
CA VAL A 99 -16.91 9.26 0.16
C VAL A 99 -18.00 8.30 0.59
N THR A 100 -19.26 8.68 0.38
CA THR A 100 -20.42 7.83 0.63
C THR A 100 -20.97 7.32 -0.69
N LEU A 101 -21.09 6.00 -0.85
CA LEU A 101 -21.74 5.43 -2.03
C LEU A 101 -23.20 5.88 -2.10
N ALA A 102 -23.58 6.45 -3.24
CA ALA A 102 -24.95 6.89 -3.48
C ALA A 102 -25.86 5.71 -3.90
N GLY A 103 -27.13 6.00 -4.21
CA GLY A 103 -28.12 5.00 -4.62
C GLY A 103 -27.79 4.24 -5.92
N SER A 104 -26.76 4.63 -6.66
CA SER A 104 -26.19 3.88 -7.79
C SER A 104 -25.06 2.92 -7.40
N GLY A 105 -24.65 2.90 -6.13
CA GLY A 105 -23.45 2.19 -5.67
C GLY A 105 -22.15 2.89 -6.06
N THR A 106 -22.20 4.20 -6.35
CA THR A 106 -21.04 4.96 -6.81
C THR A 106 -20.87 6.26 -6.03
N ALA A 107 -19.63 6.70 -5.93
CA ALA A 107 -19.25 8.03 -5.47
C ALA A 107 -18.02 8.52 -6.24
N THR A 108 -17.84 9.82 -6.37
CA THR A 108 -16.65 10.40 -7.00
C THR A 108 -15.96 11.31 -5.99
N THR A 109 -14.65 11.15 -5.85
CA THR A 109 -13.84 12.01 -4.98
C THR A 109 -13.84 13.44 -5.51
N THR A 110 -13.84 14.40 -4.60
CA THR A 110 -13.65 15.83 -4.91
C THR A 110 -12.18 16.19 -4.98
N ALA A 111 -11.33 15.54 -4.17
CA ALA A 111 -9.89 15.58 -4.29
C ALA A 111 -9.43 14.78 -5.51
N THR A 112 -8.27 15.18 -6.04
CA THR A 112 -7.60 14.48 -7.14
C THR A 112 -6.35 13.79 -6.62
N PHE A 113 -6.16 12.54 -7.03
CA PHE A 113 -5.12 11.65 -6.54
C PHE A 113 -4.12 11.37 -7.67
N LEU A 114 -2.84 11.65 -7.41
CA LEU A 114 -1.71 11.24 -8.24
C LEU A 114 -1.21 9.84 -7.85
N ARG A 115 -1.41 9.46 -6.59
CA ARG A 115 -1.17 8.13 -6.05
C ARG A 115 -2.37 7.71 -5.22
N VAL A 116 -2.77 6.45 -5.32
CA VAL A 116 -3.67 5.81 -4.38
C VAL A 116 -2.91 4.61 -3.84
N TYR A 117 -2.76 4.54 -2.52
CA TYR A 117 -2.02 3.45 -1.89
C TYR A 117 -2.78 2.84 -0.72
N ARG A 118 -3.99 3.32 -0.43
CA ARG A 118 -4.87 2.74 0.57
C ARG A 118 -6.31 3.13 0.29
N ALA A 119 -7.21 2.18 0.44
CA ALA A 119 -8.63 2.44 0.64
C ALA A 119 -9.18 1.44 1.67
N PHE A 120 -10.22 1.83 2.40
CA PHE A 120 -10.89 0.95 3.36
C PHE A 120 -12.31 1.43 3.64
N ILE A 121 -13.14 0.52 4.15
CA ILE A 121 -14.48 0.83 4.63
C ILE A 121 -14.35 1.56 5.97
N SER A 122 -14.69 2.85 6.01
CA SER A 122 -14.56 3.70 7.20
C SER A 122 -15.83 3.78 8.03
N GLY A 123 -16.97 3.38 7.48
CA GLY A 123 -18.26 3.29 8.17
C GLY A 123 -18.49 1.95 8.88
N SER A 124 -19.70 1.77 9.37
CA SER A 124 -20.16 0.53 10.04
C SER A 124 -20.94 -0.42 9.13
N THR A 125 -21.07 -0.08 7.84
CA THR A 125 -21.83 -0.88 6.86
C THR A 125 -20.85 -1.62 5.97
N GLU A 126 -20.89 -2.93 6.02
CA GLU A 126 -20.14 -3.81 5.12
C GLU A 126 -20.72 -3.74 3.70
N PRO A 127 -19.89 -3.62 2.66
CA PRO A 127 -20.36 -3.75 1.28
C PRO A 127 -20.64 -5.22 0.94
N ASP A 128 -21.72 -5.47 0.21
CA ASP A 128 -22.03 -6.80 -0.35
C ASP A 128 -21.16 -7.12 -1.57
N GLY A 129 -20.64 -6.08 -2.24
CA GLY A 129 -19.83 -6.20 -3.45
C GLY A 129 -18.39 -5.73 -3.27
N VAL A 130 -17.54 -6.15 -4.21
CA VAL A 130 -16.20 -5.58 -4.36
C VAL A 130 -16.32 -4.07 -4.63
N ILE A 131 -15.56 -3.27 -3.89
CA ILE A 131 -15.44 -1.85 -4.16
C ILE A 131 -14.20 -1.61 -5.01
N SER A 132 -14.36 -0.89 -6.13
CA SER A 132 -13.26 -0.49 -7.01
C SER A 132 -13.08 1.03 -6.97
N ILE A 133 -11.82 1.48 -6.95
CA ILE A 133 -11.43 2.89 -7.00
C ILE A 133 -10.69 3.08 -8.32
N ALA A 134 -11.35 3.72 -9.28
CA ALA A 134 -10.90 3.73 -10.68
C ALA A 134 -11.09 5.09 -11.37
N ASN A 135 -10.32 5.30 -12.44
CA ASN A 135 -10.54 6.40 -13.40
C ASN A 135 -10.15 5.93 -14.81
N GLY A 136 -10.93 6.30 -15.82
CA GLY A 136 -10.60 6.02 -17.23
C GLY A 136 -10.47 4.53 -17.58
N GLY A 137 -11.13 3.64 -16.83
CA GLY A 137 -11.02 2.18 -17.00
C GLY A 137 -9.80 1.54 -16.31
N THR A 138 -8.97 2.32 -15.62
CA THR A 138 -7.86 1.82 -14.80
C THR A 138 -8.27 1.77 -13.33
N THR A 139 -8.11 0.61 -12.69
CA THR A 139 -8.29 0.44 -11.25
C THR A 139 -6.99 0.84 -10.53
N TYR A 140 -7.09 1.71 -9.52
CA TYR A 140 -5.97 2.15 -8.69
C TYR A 140 -6.04 1.62 -7.24
N ALA A 141 -7.19 1.09 -6.84
CA ALA A 141 -7.34 0.34 -5.62
C ALA A 141 -8.63 -0.47 -5.69
N SER A 142 -8.70 -1.55 -4.92
CA SER A 142 -9.89 -2.36 -4.75
C SER A 142 -10.04 -2.70 -3.27
N ILE A 143 -11.26 -2.93 -2.82
CA ILE A 143 -11.55 -3.46 -1.49
C ILE A 143 -12.42 -4.69 -1.72
N ASN A 144 -11.87 -5.85 -1.36
CA ASN A 144 -12.59 -7.11 -1.36
C ASN A 144 -13.07 -7.43 0.07
N GLY A 145 -13.31 -8.71 0.38
CA GLY A 145 -13.87 -9.17 1.67
C GLY A 145 -13.04 -8.81 2.92
N ASP A 146 -11.82 -8.28 2.77
CA ASP A 146 -10.96 -7.81 3.87
C ASP A 146 -11.29 -6.38 4.35
N HIS A 147 -12.26 -5.72 3.69
CA HIS A 147 -12.72 -4.35 3.97
C HIS A 147 -11.63 -3.27 3.93
N GLN A 148 -10.47 -3.60 3.36
CA GLN A 148 -9.39 -2.69 3.03
C GLN A 148 -8.61 -3.21 1.83
N THR A 149 -7.85 -2.31 1.21
CA THR A 149 -6.94 -2.69 0.13
C THR A 149 -5.80 -3.57 0.64
N LEU A 150 -5.46 -4.61 -0.13
CA LEU A 150 -4.24 -5.40 0.01
C LEU A 150 -3.27 -5.00 -1.11
N MET A 151 -2.29 -4.15 -0.80
CA MET A 151 -1.32 -3.65 -1.80
C MET A 151 0.03 -3.28 -1.17
N ALA A 152 1.07 -4.01 -1.59
CA ALA A 152 2.45 -3.81 -1.18
C ALA A 152 3.15 -2.77 -2.07
N LEU A 153 2.56 -1.59 -2.16
CA LEU A 153 3.11 -0.42 -2.84
C LEU A 153 2.85 0.84 -2.04
N TRP A 154 3.75 1.81 -2.13
CA TRP A 154 3.65 3.11 -1.47
C TRP A 154 4.57 4.12 -2.13
N THR A 155 4.30 5.41 -1.95
CA THR A 155 5.15 6.49 -2.48
C THR A 155 5.52 7.40 -1.33
N VAL A 156 6.80 7.75 -1.22
CA VAL A 156 7.28 8.69 -0.19
C VAL A 156 6.64 10.06 -0.42
N PRO A 157 5.93 10.66 0.55
CA PRO A 157 5.31 11.98 0.38
C PRO A 157 6.35 13.10 0.17
N ALA A 158 5.91 14.20 -0.43
CA ALA A 158 6.72 15.40 -0.56
C ALA A 158 7.16 15.93 0.81
N GLY A 159 8.42 16.35 0.90
CA GLY A 159 9.00 16.88 2.14
C GLY A 159 9.39 15.82 3.18
N TYR A 160 9.41 14.52 2.83
CA TYR A 160 9.85 13.45 3.72
C TYR A 160 10.92 12.55 3.08
N THR A 161 11.78 11.95 3.90
CA THR A 161 12.69 10.87 3.52
C THR A 161 12.27 9.59 4.24
N ALA A 162 12.12 8.49 3.51
CA ALA A 162 11.70 7.20 4.06
C ALA A 162 12.89 6.29 4.35
N TYR A 163 12.72 5.43 5.36
CA TYR A 163 13.69 4.45 5.81
C TYR A 163 12.99 3.10 5.97
N LEU A 164 13.38 2.11 5.17
CA LEU A 164 12.80 0.76 5.16
C LEU A 164 13.50 -0.11 6.20
N PHE A 165 12.82 -0.42 7.31
CA PHE A 165 13.40 -1.17 8.43
C PHE A 165 13.22 -2.68 8.30
N GLN A 166 12.14 -3.09 7.64
CA GLN A 166 11.80 -4.50 7.53
C GLN A 166 10.99 -4.74 6.28
N TYR A 167 11.15 -5.91 5.68
CA TYR A 167 10.14 -6.49 4.82
C TYR A 167 10.07 -8.00 4.95
N ASP A 168 8.89 -8.51 4.64
CA ASP A 168 8.54 -9.92 4.69
C ASP A 168 7.83 -10.27 3.40
N VAL A 169 8.08 -11.46 2.88
CA VAL A 169 7.26 -12.03 1.83
C VAL A 169 6.99 -13.50 2.09
N THR A 170 5.88 -13.98 1.56
CA THR A 170 5.55 -15.41 1.51
C THR A 170 5.16 -15.77 0.11
N ALA A 171 5.59 -16.94 -0.36
CA ALA A 171 5.09 -17.50 -1.62
C ALA A 171 4.64 -18.93 -1.39
N PHE A 172 3.39 -19.21 -1.73
CA PHE A 172 2.78 -20.52 -1.57
C PHE A 172 2.03 -20.93 -2.83
N THR A 173 2.03 -22.22 -3.12
CA THR A 173 1.17 -22.84 -4.13
C THR A 173 1.06 -24.32 -3.83
N GLU A 174 -0.04 -24.96 -4.22
CA GLU A 174 -0.18 -26.43 -4.18
C GLU A 174 0.48 -27.10 -5.40
N GLN A 175 0.90 -26.32 -6.40
CA GLN A 175 1.54 -26.82 -7.60
C GLN A 175 3.01 -27.21 -7.34
N ASN A 176 3.38 -28.42 -7.75
CA ASN A 176 4.74 -28.93 -7.54
C ASN A 176 5.79 -28.14 -8.35
N ASN A 177 6.95 -27.92 -7.74
CA ASN A 177 8.16 -27.37 -8.37
C ASN A 177 7.97 -25.98 -9.02
N LYS A 178 7.20 -25.10 -8.37
CA LYS A 178 6.97 -23.71 -8.80
C LYS A 178 7.74 -22.74 -7.94
N VAL A 179 8.61 -21.97 -8.56
CA VAL A 179 9.46 -20.98 -7.89
C VAL A 179 8.85 -19.60 -8.10
N ALA A 180 8.82 -18.80 -7.05
CA ALA A 180 8.48 -17.40 -7.09
C ALA A 180 9.77 -16.57 -7.11
N THR A 181 9.94 -15.72 -8.12
CA THR A 181 10.96 -14.67 -8.11
C THR A 181 10.30 -13.39 -7.64
N ILE A 182 10.72 -12.86 -6.49
CA ILE A 182 10.14 -11.65 -5.88
C ILE A 182 11.17 -10.53 -5.87
N ARG A 183 10.70 -9.31 -6.14
CA ARG A 183 11.53 -8.11 -6.23
C ARG A 183 10.94 -6.97 -5.42
N ILE A 184 11.81 -6.23 -4.75
CA ILE A 184 11.51 -4.90 -4.24
C ILE A 184 12.07 -3.91 -5.24
N LEU A 185 11.23 -3.02 -5.73
CA LEU A 185 11.62 -1.99 -6.67
C LEU A 185 11.36 -0.62 -6.08
N THR A 186 12.23 0.33 -6.46
CA THR A 186 11.96 1.75 -6.24
C THR A 186 12.08 2.53 -7.53
N ARG A 187 11.32 3.61 -7.66
CA ARG A 187 11.39 4.56 -8.77
C ARG A 187 11.42 5.97 -8.21
N GLU A 188 12.58 6.61 -8.27
CA GLU A 188 12.72 8.03 -7.95
C GLU A 188 11.94 8.89 -8.95
N LEU A 189 11.65 10.14 -8.57
CA LEU A 189 10.93 11.08 -9.43
C LEU A 189 11.60 11.22 -10.81
N ASN A 190 10.81 11.06 -11.88
CA ASN A 190 11.27 11.07 -13.28
C ASN A 190 12.27 9.95 -13.64
N GLY A 191 12.48 8.98 -12.75
CA GLY A 191 13.34 7.82 -12.97
C GLY A 191 12.58 6.62 -13.54
N VAL A 192 13.30 5.50 -13.61
CA VAL A 192 12.77 4.17 -13.93
C VAL A 192 12.80 3.29 -12.68
N PHE A 193 11.97 2.24 -12.65
CA PHE A 193 12.03 1.27 -11.57
C PHE A 193 13.39 0.54 -11.56
N ARG A 194 14.01 0.51 -10.39
CA ARG A 194 15.25 -0.21 -10.11
C ARG A 194 14.99 -1.25 -9.03
N THR A 195 15.41 -2.47 -9.29
CA THR A 195 15.44 -3.54 -8.29
C THR A 195 16.39 -3.14 -7.16
N GLN A 196 15.89 -3.13 -5.93
CA GLN A 196 16.67 -2.92 -4.71
C GLN A 196 17.08 -4.25 -4.08
N HIS A 197 16.21 -5.26 -4.18
CA HIS A 197 16.52 -6.64 -3.81
C HIS A 197 15.70 -7.61 -4.67
N ILE A 198 16.26 -8.78 -4.93
CA ILE A 198 15.64 -9.87 -5.68
C ILE A 198 16.04 -11.18 -5.03
N PHE A 199 15.09 -12.09 -4.91
CA PHE A 199 15.32 -13.43 -4.37
C PHE A 199 14.26 -14.39 -4.90
N ASP A 200 14.61 -15.67 -4.87
CA ASP A 200 13.73 -16.76 -5.29
C ASP A 200 13.27 -17.54 -4.06
N THR A 201 12.00 -17.95 -4.04
CA THR A 201 11.43 -18.79 -2.97
C THR A 201 10.63 -19.94 -3.57
N PHE A 202 10.54 -21.04 -2.82
CA PHE A 202 9.75 -22.22 -3.16
C PHE A 202 8.97 -22.66 -1.92
N GLN A 203 7.66 -22.38 -1.87
CA GLN A 203 6.81 -22.68 -0.71
C GLN A 203 7.41 -22.22 0.63
N ASP A 204 7.93 -20.99 0.66
CA ASP A 204 8.70 -20.47 1.79
C ASP A 204 8.35 -19.00 2.08
N SER A 205 8.85 -18.54 3.22
CA SER A 205 8.83 -17.13 3.61
C SER A 205 10.25 -16.56 3.64
N PHE A 206 10.37 -15.29 3.31
CA PHE A 206 11.63 -14.55 3.44
C PHE A 206 11.39 -13.33 4.32
N HIS A 207 12.26 -13.15 5.33
CA HIS A 207 12.25 -12.03 6.24
C HIS A 207 13.59 -11.30 6.16
N GLN A 208 13.55 -9.97 6.00
CA GLN A 208 14.73 -9.12 6.10
C GLN A 208 14.46 -7.99 7.07
N ALA A 209 15.26 -7.95 8.14
CA ALA A 209 15.44 -6.76 8.96
C ALA A 209 16.63 -5.94 8.42
N VAL A 210 16.48 -4.62 8.35
CA VAL A 210 17.51 -3.69 7.89
C VAL A 210 17.93 -2.83 9.07
N GLU A 211 19.08 -3.17 9.68
CA GLU A 211 19.59 -2.47 10.86
C GLU A 211 19.99 -1.02 10.55
N ALA A 212 20.52 -0.78 9.35
CA ALA A 212 20.95 0.52 8.86
C ALA A 212 20.26 0.84 7.52
N PRO A 213 19.02 1.37 7.55
CA PRO A 213 18.26 1.63 6.33
C PRO A 213 18.90 2.74 5.48
N ILE A 214 18.98 2.49 4.18
CA ILE A 214 19.38 3.50 3.20
C ILE A 214 18.23 4.51 3.04
N PRO A 215 18.50 5.82 3.04
CA PRO A 215 17.46 6.83 2.83
C PRO A 215 16.83 6.70 1.45
N ILE A 216 15.50 6.71 1.41
CA ILE A 216 14.69 6.72 0.19
C ILE A 216 14.11 8.14 0.04
N PRO A 217 14.52 8.90 -0.99
CA PRO A 217 14.10 10.30 -1.17
C PRO A 217 12.58 10.46 -1.33
N GLU A 218 12.08 11.67 -1.07
CA GLU A 218 10.70 12.06 -1.35
C GLU A 218 10.28 11.72 -2.79
N LYS A 219 8.98 11.47 -2.99
CA LYS A 219 8.35 11.17 -4.29
C LYS A 219 8.83 9.88 -4.96
N THR A 220 9.61 9.08 -4.24
CA THR A 220 10.04 7.76 -4.70
C THR A 220 8.91 6.76 -4.51
N ASP A 221 8.53 6.08 -5.58
CA ASP A 221 7.62 4.94 -5.52
C ASP A 221 8.38 3.71 -5.02
N ILE A 222 7.76 2.91 -4.15
CA ILE A 222 8.24 1.65 -3.59
C ILE A 222 7.18 0.60 -3.91
N GLU A 223 7.59 -0.53 -4.50
CA GLU A 223 6.66 -1.54 -5.00
C GLU A 223 7.28 -2.93 -4.90
N PHE A 224 6.48 -3.91 -4.46
CA PHE A 224 6.84 -5.31 -4.59
C PHE A 224 6.21 -5.92 -5.84
N ARG A 225 7.00 -6.68 -6.58
CA ARG A 225 6.54 -7.46 -7.74
C ARG A 225 6.99 -8.90 -7.62
N ALA A 226 6.24 -9.79 -8.24
CA ALA A 226 6.61 -11.19 -8.35
C ALA A 226 6.23 -11.78 -9.71
N VAL A 227 6.94 -12.85 -10.06
CA VAL A 227 6.66 -13.67 -11.24
C VAL A 227 6.92 -15.13 -10.89
N ALA A 228 6.10 -16.03 -11.42
CA ALA A 228 6.28 -17.46 -11.29
C ALA A 228 7.19 -18.03 -12.37
N SER A 229 7.81 -19.17 -12.06
CA SER A 229 8.56 -19.95 -13.06
C SER A 229 7.70 -20.60 -14.15
N SER A 230 6.37 -20.50 -14.10
CA SER A 230 5.46 -21.26 -14.96
C SER A 230 4.07 -20.62 -15.10
N SER A 231 3.37 -20.89 -16.21
CA SER A 231 2.04 -20.35 -16.51
C SER A 231 0.89 -21.08 -15.81
N ASN A 232 1.20 -22.14 -15.06
CA ASN A 232 0.27 -22.90 -14.22
C ASN A 232 0.88 -23.09 -12.82
N ALA A 233 1.44 -22.00 -12.29
CA ALA A 233 2.06 -21.97 -10.99
C ALA A 233 1.07 -21.69 -9.86
N ASP A 234 0.01 -20.94 -10.13
CA ASP A 234 -1.03 -20.57 -9.16
C ASP A 234 -0.42 -20.04 -7.85
N LEU A 235 0.60 -19.18 -7.95
CA LEU A 235 1.33 -18.69 -6.79
C LEU A 235 0.50 -17.65 -6.04
N THR A 236 0.19 -17.97 -4.79
CA THR A 236 -0.32 -17.02 -3.81
C THR A 236 0.85 -16.34 -3.11
N ILE A 237 0.93 -15.02 -3.20
CA ILE A 237 2.07 -14.25 -2.67
C ILE A 237 1.57 -13.12 -1.77
N SER A 238 2.19 -12.99 -0.61
CA SER A 238 2.03 -11.81 0.27
C SER A 238 3.36 -11.09 0.43
N ALA A 239 3.29 -9.78 0.60
CA ALA A 239 4.45 -8.96 0.92
C ALA A 239 4.06 -7.88 1.92
N ALA A 240 4.94 -7.59 2.87
CA ALA A 240 4.78 -6.53 3.85
C ALA A 240 6.09 -5.78 4.05
N PHE A 241 5.98 -4.51 4.44
CA PHE A 241 7.14 -3.69 4.79
C PHE A 241 6.80 -2.63 5.82
N ASP A 242 7.79 -2.33 6.67
CA ASP A 242 7.73 -1.30 7.70
C ASP A 242 8.69 -0.15 7.40
N ILE A 243 8.18 1.06 7.43
CA ILE A 243 8.90 2.28 7.13
C ILE A 243 8.68 3.28 8.26
N ILE A 244 9.76 3.94 8.68
CA ILE A 244 9.69 5.25 9.32
C ILE A 244 10.09 6.28 8.27
N TYR A 245 9.36 7.37 8.19
CA TYR A 245 9.66 8.47 7.30
C TYR A 245 9.65 9.79 8.06
N ILE A 246 10.63 10.62 7.74
CA ILE A 246 11.05 11.75 8.53
C ILE A 246 10.94 13.00 7.66
N ALA A 247 10.31 14.05 8.18
CA ALA A 247 10.23 15.33 7.50
C ALA A 247 11.66 15.83 7.22
N ASN A 248 11.91 16.30 6.01
CA ASN A 248 13.24 16.80 5.60
C ASN A 248 13.66 18.06 6.39
N THR A 249 12.70 18.70 7.06
CA THR A 249 12.90 19.84 7.95
C THR A 249 12.95 19.46 9.43
N ALA A 250 12.82 18.17 9.77
CA ALA A 250 12.94 17.71 11.14
C ALA A 250 14.36 17.99 11.67
N PRO A 251 14.50 18.34 12.96
CA PRO A 251 15.79 18.64 13.58
C PRO A 251 16.73 17.43 13.69
#